data_AF-A0A841DAL7-F1
#
_entry.id   AF-A0A841DAL7-F1
#
_cell.length_a   1.000
_cell.length_b   1.000
_cell.length_c   1.000
_cell.angle_alpha   90.00
_cell.angle_beta   90.00
_cell.angle_gamma   90.00
#
_symmetry.space_group_name_H-M   'P 1'
#
loop_
_entity.id
_entity.type
_entity.pdbx_description
1 polymer ?
#
loop_
_entity_poly.entity_id
_entity_poly.type
_entity_poly.pdbx_seq_one_letter_code
_entity_poly.pdbx_strand_id
1 'polypeptide(L)' 'MESEEMSVADARRLFADVLNDAAVRGRITYITNRGRRVAAIVPVPVAEAAQGEPG' A
#
# COMPACT_ATOMS: atom_id res chain seq x y z
N MET A 1 12.28 -2.62 6.92
CA MET A 1 10.81 -2.53 6.90
C MET A 1 10.32 -3.61 5.96
N GLU A 2 9.72 -4.66 6.49
CA GLU A 2 9.13 -5.74 5.70
C GLU A 2 7.89 -5.17 5.03
N SER A 3 7.92 -5.00 3.71
CA SER A 3 6.76 -4.53 2.97
C SER A 3 5.91 -5.72 2.58
N GLU A 4 4.65 -5.74 3.01
CA GLU A 4 3.73 -6.84 2.67
C GLU A 4 3.32 -6.73 1.20
N GLU A 5 3.41 -7.84 0.47
CA GLU A 5 2.95 -7.96 -0.91
C GLU A 5 1.66 -8.77 -0.94
N MET A 6 0.69 -8.29 -1.70
CA MET A 6 -0.63 -8.92 -1.76
C MET A 6 -1.21 -8.82 -3.16
N SER A 7 -1.91 -9.85 -3.63
CA SER A 7 -2.56 -9.84 -4.93
C SER A 7 -3.73 -8.86 -4.96
N VAL A 8 -4.07 -8.29 -6.13
CA VAL A 8 -5.27 -7.44 -6.31
C VAL A 8 -6.55 -8.13 -5.78
N ALA A 9 -6.67 -9.45 -5.98
CA ALA A 9 -7.82 -10.22 -5.52
C ALA A 9 -7.95 -10.23 -3.98
N ASP A 10 -6.84 -10.48 -3.28
CA ASP A 10 -6.79 -10.50 -1.81
C ASP A 10 -6.96 -9.09 -1.24
N ALA A 11 -6.35 -8.09 -1.88
CA ALA A 11 -6.48 -6.68 -1.51
C ALA A 11 -7.93 -6.20 -1.57
N ARG A 12 -8.68 -6.64 -2.58
CA ARG A 12 -10.11 -6.34 -2.69
C ARG A 12 -10.91 -7.02 -1.58
N ARG A 13 -10.54 -8.25 -1.18
CA ARG A 13 -11.23 -8.99 -0.12
C ARG A 13 -10.95 -8.41 1.26
N LEU A 14 -9.73 -7.95 1.50
CA LEU A 14 -9.23 -7.46 2.80
C LEU A 14 -9.07 -5.93 2.84
N PHE A 15 -9.79 -5.22 1.97
CA PHE A 15 -9.54 -3.79 1.75
C PHE A 15 -9.64 -2.96 3.02
N ALA A 16 -10.64 -3.23 3.87
CA ALA A 16 -10.83 -2.51 5.13
C ALA A 16 -9.65 -2.71 6.09
N ASP A 17 -9.15 -3.94 6.20
CA ASP A 17 -8.03 -4.28 7.08
C ASP A 17 -6.74 -3.63 6.59
N VAL A 18 -6.49 -3.67 5.27
CA VAL A 18 -5.28 -3.12 4.64
C VAL A 18 -5.27 -1.59 4.73
N LEU A 19 -6.45 -0.97 4.59
CA LEU A 19 -6.59 0.48 4.82
C LEU A 19 -6.34 0.84 6.28
N ASN A 20 -6.85 0.05 7.23
CA ASN A 20 -6.60 0.26 8.65
C ASN A 20 -5.10 0.11 8.98
N ASP A 21 -4.45 -0.89 8.40
CA ASP A 21 -3.01 -1.12 8.56
C ASP A 21 -2.16 0.04 8.06
N ALA A 22 -2.53 0.64 6.92
CA ALA A 22 -1.86 1.84 6.43
C ALA A 22 -2.15 3.07 7.30
N ALA A 23 -3.42 3.31 7.64
CA ALA A 23 -3.82 4.51 8.36
C ALA A 23 -3.40 4.53 9.83
N VAL A 24 -3.45 3.38 10.52
CA VAL A 24 -3.26 3.26 11.96
C VAL A 24 -1.90 2.67 12.32
N ARG A 25 -1.46 1.64 11.58
CA ARG A 25 -0.19 0.94 11.87
C ARG A 25 0.99 1.46 11.05
N GLY A 26 0.75 2.40 10.12
CA GLY A 26 1.79 2.95 9.26
C GLY A 26 2.38 1.93 8.27
N ARG A 27 1.68 0.82 8.01
CA ARG A 27 2.18 -0.24 7.14
C ARG A 27 2.00 0.12 5.67
N ILE A 28 2.98 -0.28 4.86
CA ILE A 28 2.93 -0.14 3.40
C ILE A 28 2.63 -1.51 2.82
N THR A 29 1.60 -1.59 1.99
CA THR A 29 1.19 -2.83 1.34
C THR A 29 1.25 -2.68 -0.17
N TYR A 30 2.11 -3.47 -0.81
CA TYR A 30 2.25 -3.49 -2.27
C TYR A 30 1.20 -4.41 -2.88
N ILE A 31 0.47 -3.86 -3.84
CA ILE A 31 -0.54 -4.60 -4.59
C ILE A 31 0.10 -5.16 -5.85
N THR A 32 0.01 -6.47 -6.02
CA THR A 32 0.55 -7.21 -7.16
C THR A 32 -0.56 -7.70 -8.08
N ASN A 33 -0.28 -7.67 -9.39
CA ASN A 33 -1.11 -8.28 -10.41
C ASN A 33 -0.23 -9.19 -11.28
N ARG A 34 -0.58 -10.49 -11.35
CA ARG A 34 0.22 -11.50 -12.07
C ARG A 34 1.71 -11.48 -11.70
N GLY A 35 2.01 -11.32 -10.40
CA GLY A 35 3.38 -11.31 -9.87
C GLY A 35 4.17 -10.01 -10.08
N ARG A 36 3.56 -8.95 -10.63
CA ARG A 36 4.19 -7.62 -10.72
C ARG A 36 3.51 -6.65 -9.76
N ARG A 37 4.29 -5.83 -9.05
CA ARG A 37 3.76 -4.72 -8.23
C ARG A 37 3.17 -3.66 -9.17
N VAL A 38 1.91 -3.30 -8.95
CA VAL A 38 1.17 -2.33 -9.78
C VAL A 38 0.72 -1.10 -9.03
N ALA A 39 0.57 -1.20 -7.70
CA ALA A 39 0.20 -0.09 -6.83
C ALA A 39 0.70 -0.37 -5.40
N ALA A 40 0.58 0.63 -4.52
CA ALA A 40 0.77 0.45 -3.09
C ALA A 40 -0.31 1.22 -2.33
N ILE A 41 -0.76 0.65 -1.21
CA ILE A 41 -1.53 1.37 -0.20
C ILE A 41 -0.51 1.84 0.83
N VAL A 42 -0.42 3.15 0.99
CA VAL A 42 0.55 3.82 1.87
C VAL A 42 -0.18 4.76 2.83
N PRO A 43 0.40 5.03 4.01
CA PRO A 43 -0.09 6.09 4.88
C PRO A 43 -0.05 7.44 4.17
N VAL A 44 -1.02 8.32 4.43
CA VAL A 44 -1.11 9.66 3.81
C VAL A 44 0.19 10.47 3.96
N PRO A 45 0.86 10.53 5.14
CA PRO A 45 2.11 11.29 5.26
C PRO A 45 3.22 10.79 4.34
N VAL A 46 3.25 9.48 4.04
CA VAL A 46 4.22 8.89 3.10
C VAL A 46 3.87 9.29 1.66
N ALA A 47 2.58 9.27 1.31
CA ALA A 47 2.11 9.71 -0.01
C ALA A 47 2.36 11.21 -0.26
N GLU A 48 2.19 12.04 0.77
CA GLU A 48 2.41 13.49 0.69
C GLU A 48 3.91 13.80 0.55
N ALA A 49 4.77 13.13 1.32
CA ALA A 49 6.22 13.29 1.19
C ALA A 49 6.72 12.91 -0.21
N ALA A 50 6.18 11.83 -0.80
CA ALA A 50 6.54 11.40 -2.15
C ALA A 50 6.01 12.33 -3.26
N GLN A 51 4.90 13.03 -3.04
CA GLN A 51 4.39 14.04 -3.97
C GLN A 51 5.13 15.38 -3.87
N GLY A 52 5.82 15.64 -2.75
CA GLY A 52 6.55 16.87 -2.47
C GLY A 52 7.92 16.97 -3.15
N GLU A 53 8.43 15.90 -3.75
CA GLU A 53 9.61 15.94 -4.62
C GLU A 53 9.16 16.13 -6.08
N PRO A 54 9.22 17.34 -6.65
CA PRO A 54 9.26 17.46 -8.10
C PRO A 54 10.56 16.78 -8.56
N GLY A 55 10.42 15.75 -9.38
CA GLY A 55 11.54 15.19 -10.14
C GLY A 55 12.19 16.22 -11.05
#